data_AF-A0A0A9FBZ0-F1
#
_entry.id   AF-A0A0A9FBZ0-F1
#
_cell.length_a   1.000
_cell.length_b   1.000
_cell.length_c   1.000
_cell.angle_alpha   90.00
_cell.angle_beta   90.00
_cell.angle_gamma   90.00
#
_symmetry.space_group_name_H-M   'P 1'
#
loop_
_entity.id
_entity.type
_entity.pdbx_description
1 polymer ?
#
loop_
_entity_poly.entity_id
_entity_poly.type
_entity_poly.pdbx_seq_one_letter_code
_entity_poly.pdbx_strand_id
1 'polypeptide(L)'
;MEMKDEQQPPHASCSPELLVQQVKAAAAAAGVELAGENALERYDEAAFSQVVATARDAGLSAFTYLRMNKKLFDGDNWREFVSFVRAMADGGARPALPRCDTGHSDLYVGFLDAGKERKAPEAEGAATAAAV
;
A
#
# COMPACT_ATOMS: atom_id res chain seq x y z
N MET A 1 -1.94 -3.32 4.82
CA MET A 1 -0.98 -3.78 3.79
C MET A 1 0.06 -4.76 4.34
N GLU A 2 0.34 -4.70 5.64
CA GLU A 2 1.30 -5.50 6.39
C GLU A 2 0.71 -6.80 6.98
N MET A 3 -0.62 -6.90 7.03
CA MET A 3 -1.33 -8.03 7.63
C MET A 3 -1.34 -9.26 6.72
N LYS A 4 -1.32 -10.42 7.34
CA LYS A 4 -1.58 -11.72 6.70
C LYS A 4 -2.79 -12.40 7.28
N ASP A 5 -3.41 -13.27 6.49
CA ASP A 5 -4.56 -14.06 6.89
C ASP A 5 -4.20 -15.02 8.04
N GLU A 6 -3.01 -15.62 7.97
CA GLU A 6 -2.49 -16.55 9.00
C GLU A 6 -2.30 -15.93 10.40
N GLN A 7 -2.25 -14.59 10.47
CA GLN A 7 -2.13 -13.84 11.73
C GLN A 7 -3.49 -13.54 12.35
N GLN A 8 -4.59 -13.78 11.63
CA GLN A 8 -5.93 -13.47 12.10
C GLN A 8 -6.55 -14.64 12.86
N PRO A 9 -7.30 -14.38 13.93
CA PRO A 9 -7.99 -15.44 14.65
C PRO A 9 -9.06 -16.08 13.75
N PRO A 10 -9.19 -17.43 13.71
CA PRO A 10 -10.12 -18.11 12.81
C PRO A 10 -11.59 -17.68 12.94
N HIS A 11 -11.99 -17.29 14.15
CA HIS A 11 -13.36 -16.87 14.44
C HIS A 11 -13.70 -15.46 13.92
N ALA A 12 -12.72 -14.68 13.47
CA ALA A 12 -12.95 -13.33 12.95
C ALA A 12 -13.29 -13.31 11.46
N SER A 13 -13.18 -14.45 10.75
CA SER A 13 -13.48 -14.56 9.31
C SER A 13 -12.84 -13.43 8.48
N CYS A 14 -11.61 -13.05 8.85
CA CYS A 14 -10.87 -11.95 8.23
C CYS A 14 -9.90 -12.48 7.18
N SER A 15 -9.89 -11.86 6.00
CA SER A 15 -8.89 -12.09 4.96
C SER A 15 -8.34 -10.75 4.44
N PRO A 16 -7.42 -10.11 5.19
CA PRO A 16 -6.77 -8.88 4.74
C PRO A 16 -6.09 -9.02 3.37
N GLU A 17 -5.53 -10.19 3.04
CA GLU A 17 -4.83 -10.39 1.76
C GLU A 17 -5.81 -10.39 0.57
N LEU A 18 -6.95 -11.09 0.71
CA LEU A 18 -8.01 -11.06 -0.30
C LEU A 18 -8.59 -9.66 -0.48
N LEU A 19 -8.79 -8.94 0.62
CA LEU A 19 -9.33 -7.58 0.56
C LEU A 19 -8.40 -6.66 -0.25
N VAL A 20 -7.08 -6.74 -0.07
CA VAL A 20 -6.14 -5.94 -0.86
C VAL A 20 -6.22 -6.29 -2.35
N GLN A 21 -6.35 -7.58 -2.69
CA GLN A 21 -6.52 -8.00 -4.09
C GLN A 21 -7.82 -7.44 -4.72
N GLN A 22 -8.91 -7.43 -3.96
CA GLN A 22 -10.18 -6.85 -4.42
C GLN A 22 -10.08 -5.35 -4.67
N VAL A 23 -9.44 -4.61 -3.76
CA VAL A 23 -9.24 -3.16 -3.90
C VAL A 23 -8.35 -2.85 -5.10
N LYS A 24 -7.26 -3.60 -5.31
CA LYS A 24 -6.40 -3.52 -6.50
C LYS A 24 -7.22 -3.71 -7.79
N ALA A 25 -8.04 -4.75 -7.86
CA ALA A 25 -8.86 -5.02 -9.03
C ALA A 25 -9.87 -3.89 -9.31
N ALA A 26 -10.50 -3.35 -8.27
CA ALA A 26 -11.43 -2.24 -8.38
C ALA A 26 -10.73 -0.95 -8.87
N ALA A 27 -9.56 -0.61 -8.31
CA ALA A 27 -8.78 0.54 -8.72
C ALA A 27 -8.35 0.44 -10.20
N ALA A 28 -7.88 -0.74 -10.61
CA ALA A 28 -7.52 -1.02 -12.00
C ALA A 28 -8.73 -0.89 -12.95
N ALA A 29 -9.90 -1.42 -12.57
CA ALA A 29 -11.13 -1.30 -13.35
C ALA A 29 -11.61 0.16 -13.49
N ALA A 30 -11.39 0.97 -12.45
CA ALA A 30 -11.70 2.40 -12.47
C ALA A 30 -10.61 3.26 -13.18
N GLY A 31 -9.46 2.68 -13.50
CA GLY A 31 -8.33 3.40 -14.09
C GLY A 31 -7.73 4.46 -13.16
N VAL A 32 -7.76 4.22 -11.85
CA VAL A 32 -7.20 5.12 -10.83
C VAL A 32 -5.97 4.50 -10.18
N GLU A 33 -5.05 5.36 -9.73
CA GLU A 33 -3.88 4.92 -8.98
C GLU A 33 -4.28 4.46 -7.56
N LEU A 34 -3.52 3.50 -7.04
CA LEU A 34 -3.71 2.98 -5.68
C LEU A 34 -2.48 3.32 -4.83
N ALA A 35 -2.72 3.95 -3.69
CA ALA A 35 -1.72 4.12 -2.64
C ALA A 35 -2.12 3.31 -1.39
N GLY A 36 -1.18 3.02 -0.50
CA GLY A 36 -1.44 2.19 0.68
C GLY A 36 -0.73 2.65 1.95
N GLU A 37 -1.20 2.12 3.08
CA GLU A 37 -0.59 2.33 4.41
C GLU A 37 -0.62 1.00 5.20
N ASN A 38 0.19 0.90 6.26
CA ASN A 38 0.01 -0.16 7.27
C ASN A 38 -1.12 0.20 8.23
N ALA A 39 -1.86 -0.80 8.70
CA ALA A 39 -2.96 -0.58 9.65
C ALA A 39 -2.48 -0.51 11.10
N LEU A 40 -1.48 -1.32 11.46
CA LEU A 40 -0.90 -1.37 12.81
C LEU A 40 0.57 -0.96 12.82
N GLU A 41 1.01 -0.37 13.93
CA GLU A 41 2.42 -0.05 14.20
C GLU A 41 3.23 -1.36 14.32
N ARG A 42 4.13 -1.62 13.36
CA ARG A 42 4.98 -2.82 13.31
C ARG A 42 6.39 -2.49 12.83
N TYR A 43 7.39 -3.18 13.39
CA TYR A 43 8.82 -2.97 13.10
C TYR A 43 9.56 -4.26 12.72
N ASP A 44 8.83 -5.37 12.57
CA ASP A 44 9.39 -6.68 12.27
C ASP A 44 9.52 -6.94 10.76
N GLU A 45 10.54 -7.72 10.40
CA GLU A 45 10.87 -8.08 9.01
C GLU A 45 9.68 -8.71 8.26
N ALA A 46 8.85 -9.50 8.94
CA ALA A 46 7.71 -10.17 8.32
C ALA A 46 6.64 -9.16 7.85
N ALA A 47 6.32 -8.16 8.69
CA ALA A 47 5.41 -7.07 8.32
C ALA A 47 5.95 -6.25 7.15
N PHE A 48 7.23 -5.89 7.19
CA PHE A 48 7.86 -5.11 6.11
C PHE A 48 7.92 -5.88 4.80
N SER A 49 8.27 -7.16 4.84
CA SER A 49 8.32 -8.02 3.66
C SER A 49 6.93 -8.20 3.03
N GLN A 50 5.89 -8.32 3.86
CA GLN A 50 4.51 -8.35 3.37
C GLN A 50 4.16 -7.05 2.64
N VAL A 51 4.45 -5.88 3.23
CA VAL A 51 4.20 -4.59 2.58
C VAL A 51 4.92 -4.50 1.23
N VAL A 52 6.20 -4.89 1.16
CA VAL A 52 6.97 -4.86 -0.10
C VAL A 52 6.34 -5.76 -1.16
N ALA A 53 5.98 -6.99 -0.79
CA ALA A 53 5.34 -7.94 -1.70
C ALA A 53 3.98 -7.42 -2.20
N THR A 54 3.14 -6.94 -1.28
CA THR A 54 1.84 -6.36 -1.58
C THR A 54 1.97 -5.11 -2.44
N ALA A 55 2.94 -4.23 -2.16
CA ALA A 55 3.14 -3.00 -2.92
C ALA A 55 3.53 -3.28 -4.36
N ARG A 56 4.43 -4.26 -4.57
CA ARG A 56 4.84 -4.72 -5.89
C ARG A 56 3.70 -5.39 -6.63
N ASP A 57 2.97 -6.31 -5.99
CA ASP A 57 1.85 -6.99 -6.63
C ASP A 57 0.76 -6.01 -7.02
N ALA A 58 0.36 -5.12 -6.08
CA ALA A 58 -0.70 -4.14 -6.29
C ALA A 58 -0.31 -3.01 -7.25
N GLY A 59 0.98 -2.82 -7.55
CA GLY A 59 1.47 -1.71 -8.36
C GLY A 59 1.18 -0.36 -7.71
N LEU A 60 1.44 -0.24 -6.41
CA LEU A 60 1.13 0.99 -5.68
C LEU A 60 1.90 2.19 -6.23
N SER A 61 1.22 3.33 -6.37
CA SER A 61 1.87 4.60 -6.70
C SER A 61 2.61 5.20 -5.49
N ALA A 62 2.14 4.93 -4.28
CA ALA A 62 2.75 5.39 -3.05
C ALA A 62 2.44 4.49 -1.85
N PHE A 63 3.31 4.55 -0.84
CA PHE A 63 3.08 3.93 0.45
C PHE A 63 3.43 4.89 1.59
N THR A 64 2.51 5.09 2.53
CA THR A 64 2.74 5.90 3.73
C THR A 64 2.86 5.00 4.96
N TYR A 65 3.99 5.09 5.66
CA TYR A 65 4.21 4.31 6.88
C TYR A 65 3.66 5.02 8.13
N LEU A 66 2.83 4.31 8.88
CA LEU A 66 2.25 4.70 10.17
C LEU A 66 3.09 4.11 11.33
N ARG A 67 3.73 4.89 12.19
CA ARG A 67 3.89 6.35 12.24
C ARG A 67 5.29 6.68 12.77
N MET A 68 5.83 7.83 12.36
CA MET A 68 7.04 8.38 12.97
C MET A 68 6.83 8.65 14.46
N ASN A 69 7.60 7.98 15.31
CA ASN A 69 7.60 8.15 16.76
C ASN A 69 8.96 7.72 17.34
N LYS A 70 9.12 7.79 18.66
CA LYS A 70 10.38 7.43 19.32
C LYS A 70 10.80 5.98 19.08
N LYS A 71 9.87 5.02 19.12
CA LYS A 71 10.17 3.58 18.95
C LYS A 71 10.73 3.25 17.56
N LEU A 72 10.25 3.95 16.52
CA LEU A 72 10.80 3.81 15.17
C LEU A 72 12.31 4.07 15.12
N PHE A 73 12.80 4.98 15.97
CA PHE A 73 14.22 5.35 16.05
C PHE A 73 15.02 4.56 17.08
N ASP A 74 14.42 3.54 17.71
CA ASP A 74 15.20 2.56 18.48
C ASP A 74 16.14 1.81 17.54
N GLY A 75 17.36 1.50 18.00
CA GLY A 75 18.46 1.10 17.11
C GLY A 75 18.13 -0.07 16.19
N ASP A 76 17.41 -1.08 16.68
CA ASP A 76 17.07 -2.28 15.91
C ASP A 76 15.91 -1.99 14.93
N ASN A 77 14.82 -1.37 15.42
CA ASN A 77 13.68 -0.95 14.60
C ASN A 77 14.11 -0.03 13.45
N TRP A 78 15.04 0.89 13.72
CA TRP A 78 15.56 1.79 12.70
C TRP A 78 16.32 1.04 11.60
N ARG A 79 17.09 0.00 11.95
CA ARG A 79 17.79 -0.82 10.95
C ARG A 79 16.81 -1.60 10.09
N GLU A 80 15.78 -2.20 10.69
CA GLU A 80 14.71 -2.88 9.94
C GLU A 80 13.96 -1.93 9.02
N PHE A 81 13.62 -0.73 9.51
CA PHE A 81 12.95 0.28 8.71
C PHE A 81 13.81 0.77 7.53
N VAL A 82 15.11 0.98 7.72
CA VAL A 82 16.02 1.34 6.62
C VAL A 82 16.09 0.23 5.57
N SER A 83 16.15 -1.05 5.99
CA SER A 83 16.11 -2.20 5.08
C SER A 83 14.79 -2.23 4.30
N PHE A 84 13.65 -2.00 4.97
CA PHE A 84 12.34 -1.88 4.35
C PHE A 84 12.29 -0.79 3.28
N VAL A 85 12.77 0.43 3.59
CA VAL A 85 12.78 1.54 2.64
C VAL A 85 13.65 1.24 1.42
N ARG A 86 14.78 0.53 1.60
CA ARG A 86 15.62 0.08 0.49
C ARG A 86 14.90 -0.95 -0.38
N ALA A 87 14.26 -1.96 0.23
CA ALA A 87 13.50 -2.97 -0.51
C ALA A 87 12.33 -2.36 -1.32
N MET A 88 11.64 -1.35 -0.77
CA MET A 88 10.62 -0.59 -1.49
C MET A 88 11.21 0.21 -2.68
N ALA A 89 12.44 0.70 -2.55
CA ALA A 89 13.11 1.46 -3.61
C ALA A 89 13.73 0.56 -4.69
N ASP A 90 14.23 -0.63 -4.35
CA ASP A 90 14.90 -1.54 -5.29
C ASP A 90 13.91 -2.30 -6.19
N GLY A 91 12.59 -2.19 -5.91
CA GLY A 91 11.51 -2.74 -6.73
C GLY A 91 11.06 -1.85 -7.90
N GLY A 92 11.57 -0.63 -8.00
CA GLY A 92 11.32 0.31 -9.09
C GLY A 92 12.53 1.20 -9.28
N ALA A 93 13.23 1.01 -10.40
CA ALA A 93 14.47 1.70 -10.73
C ALA A 93 14.47 3.17 -10.28
N ARG A 94 15.29 3.50 -9.27
CA ARG A 94 15.55 4.90 -8.96
C ARG A 94 16.64 5.42 -9.90
N PRO A 95 16.40 6.47 -10.70
CA PRO A 95 17.47 7.42 -10.93
C PRO A 95 17.87 7.99 -9.55
N ALA A 96 19.17 8.19 -9.34
CA ALA A 96 19.67 8.74 -8.07
C ALA A 96 18.88 10.00 -7.69
N LEU A 97 18.25 10.00 -6.51
CA LEU A 97 17.50 11.16 -6.06
C LEU A 97 18.51 12.30 -5.79
N PRO A 98 18.29 13.49 -6.37
CA PRO A 98 19.20 14.62 -6.17
C PRO A 98 19.22 15.05 -4.70
N ARG A 99 20.33 15.66 -4.31
CA ARG A 99 20.59 16.14 -2.94
C ARG A 99 19.58 17.19 -2.45
N CYS A 100 18.83 17.78 -3.38
CA CYS A 100 17.65 18.60 -3.14
C CYS A 100 16.61 18.25 -4.22
N ASP A 101 15.36 18.06 -3.79
CA ASP A 101 14.22 17.86 -4.70
C ASP A 101 13.77 19.23 -5.23
N THR A 102 14.38 19.64 -6.34
CA THR A 102 13.98 20.83 -7.11
C THR A 102 13.32 20.45 -8.43
N GLY A 103 13.15 19.16 -8.68
CA GLY A 103 12.48 18.63 -9.86
C GLY A 103 11.01 18.39 -9.55
N HIS A 104 10.14 18.61 -10.52
CA HIS A 104 8.79 18.12 -10.43
C HIS A 104 8.84 16.59 -10.25
N SER A 105 8.21 16.05 -9.21
CA SER A 105 7.94 14.62 -9.12
C SER A 105 7.27 14.15 -10.42
N ASP A 106 7.57 12.94 -10.91
CA ASP A 106 6.81 12.31 -12.03
C ASP A 106 5.31 12.11 -11.69
N LEU A 107 4.93 12.39 -10.44
CA LEU A 107 3.55 12.55 -10.02
C LEU A 107 2.91 13.73 -10.78
N TYR A 108 2.03 13.42 -11.73
CA TYR A 108 1.23 14.43 -12.40
C TYR A 108 0.23 15.04 -11.42
N VAL A 109 0.50 16.28 -10.98
CA VAL A 109 -0.42 17.08 -10.16
C VAL A 109 -1.22 17.99 -11.09
N GLY A 110 -2.34 17.48 -11.60
CA GLY A 110 -3.30 18.24 -12.40
C GLY A 110 -4.34 18.97 -11.54
N PHE A 111 -4.88 20.07 -12.05
CA PHE A 111 -6.09 20.66 -11.46
C PHE A 111 -7.28 19.73 -11.74
N LEU A 112 -7.99 19.33 -10.69
CA LEU A 112 -9.25 18.61 -10.84
C LEU A 112 -10.28 19.59 -11.41
N ASP A 113 -10.71 19.38 -12.65
CA ASP A 113 -11.85 20.11 -13.23
C ASP A 113 -13.10 19.75 -12.43
N ALA A 114 -13.57 20.68 -11.60
CA ALA A 114 -14.76 20.52 -10.74
C ALA A 114 -16.06 20.23 -11.51
N GLY A 115 -16.05 20.31 -12.86
CA GLY A 115 -17.21 20.14 -13.73
C GLY A 115 -17.43 18.74 -14.30
N LYS A 116 -16.55 17.75 -14.05
CA LYS A 116 -16.74 16.35 -14.48
C LYS A 116 -16.99 15.45 -13.28
N GLU A 117 -18.17 15.53 -12.69
CA GLU A 117 -18.68 14.43 -11.86
C GLU A 117 -18.88 13.20 -12.75
N ARG A 118 -17.90 12.29 -12.78
CA ARG A 118 -18.15 10.94 -13.24
C ARG A 118 -18.88 10.23 -12.11
N LYS A 119 -20.20 10.05 -12.27
CA LYS A 119 -21.01 9.24 -11.36
C LYS A 119 -20.35 7.87 -11.24
N ALA A 120 -20.02 7.45 -10.03
CA ALA A 120 -19.50 6.11 -9.79
C ALA A 120 -20.54 5.10 -10.35
N PRO A 121 -20.12 4.08 -11.10
CA PRO A 121 -21.04 3.01 -11.50
C PRO A 121 -21.69 2.43 -10.24
N GLU A 122 -23.00 2.21 -10.29
CA GLU A 122 -23.72 1.57 -9.19
C GLU A 122 -23.11 0.19 -8.94
N ALA A 123 -22.78 -0.11 -7.69
CA ALA A 123 -22.15 -1.38 -7.32
C ALA A 123 -23.10 -2.53 -7.67
N GLU A 124 -22.82 -3.23 -8.77
CA GLU A 124 -23.51 -4.47 -9.10
C GLU A 124 -23.10 -5.50 -8.04
N GLY A 125 -24.09 -6.06 -7.36
CA GLY A 125 -23.92 -6.75 -6.07
C GLY A 125 -22.88 -7.86 -6.10
N ALA A 126 -22.04 -7.88 -5.07
CA ALA A 126 -21.22 -9.03 -4.70
C ALA A 126 -22.14 -10.18 -4.23
N ALA A 127 -22.79 -10.85 -5.17
CA ALA A 127 -23.44 -12.13 -4.93
C ALA A 127 -22.49 -13.25 -5.36
N THR A 128 -22.37 -14.24 -4.47
CA THR A 128 -21.83 -15.59 -4.66
C THR A 128 -20.31 -15.79 -4.67
N ALA A 129 -19.76 -16.08 -3.48
CA ALA A 129 -18.79 -17.17 -3.26
C ALA A 129 -18.53 -17.36 -1.75
N ALA A 130 -19.47 -17.98 -1.05
CA ALA A 130 -19.22 -18.63 0.25
C ALA A 130 -19.99 -19.95 0.28
N ALA A 131 -19.45 -20.93 -0.43
CA ALA A 131 -19.83 -22.34 -0.32
C ALA A 131 -18.61 -23.18 -0.67
N VAL A 132 -17.72 -23.39 0.31
CA VAL A 132 -17.12 -24.68 0.67
C VAL A 132 -16.81 -24.63 2.17
#